data_AF-G3C6F9-F1
#
_entry.id   AF-G3C6F9-F1
#
_cell.length_a   1.000
_cell.length_b   1.000
_cell.length_c   1.000
_cell.angle_alpha   90.00
_cell.angle_beta   90.00
_cell.angle_gamma   90.00
#
_symmetry.space_group_name_H-M   'P 1'
#
loop_
_entity.id
_entity.type
_entity.pdbx_description
1 polymer ?
#
loop_
_entity_poly.entity_id
_entity_poly.type
_entity_poly.pdbx_seq_one_letter_code
_entity_poly.pdbx_strand_id
1 'polypeptide(L)' 'QRVRFLFRDIYNQEEHVRFDSDVGEYRAVTELGRPDAEYWNSQKEILEDARAAVDTY' A
#
# COMPACT_ATOMS: atom_id res chain seq x y z
N GLN A 1 -11.27 16.17 -9.86
CA GLN A 1 -11.09 14.72 -9.63
C GLN A 1 -9.66 14.53 -9.14
N ARG A 2 -9.43 13.96 -7.95
CA ARG A 2 -8.08 13.58 -7.51
C ARG A 2 -7.86 12.15 -7.97
N VAL A 3 -6.89 11.94 -8.86
CA VAL A 3 -6.41 10.59 -9.18
C VAL A 3 -5.69 10.07 -7.93
N ARG A 4 -5.87 8.80 -7.61
CA ARG A 4 -5.20 8.15 -6.48
C ARG A 4 -4.47 6.93 -7.03
N PHE A 5 -3.20 6.81 -6.71
CA PHE A 5 -2.46 5.58 -6.96
C PHE A 5 -3.10 4.44 -6.16
N LEU A 6 -3.47 3.36 -6.85
CA LEU A 6 -4.16 2.22 -6.24
C LEU A 6 -3.28 0.99 -6.29
N PHE A 7 -2.74 0.62 -5.13
CA PHE A 7 -2.13 -0.69 -4.90
C PHE A 7 -2.97 -1.49 -3.91
N ARG A 8 -3.28 -2.75 -4.25
CA ARG A 8 -3.98 -3.71 -3.39
C ARG A 8 -3.33 -5.08 -3.51
N ASP A 9 -3.03 -5.70 -2.38
CA ASP A 9 -2.63 -7.09 -2.32
C ASP A 9 -3.86 -7.96 -2.03
N ILE A 10 -4.17 -8.87 -2.95
CA ILE A 10 -5.39 -9.69 -2.92
C ILE A 10 -5.00 -11.15 -3.03
N TYR A 11 -5.39 -11.94 -2.03
CA TYR A 11 -5.20 -13.38 -1.99
C TYR A 11 -6.52 -14.07 -1.60
N ASN A 12 -6.89 -15.14 -2.32
CA ASN A 12 -8.17 -15.84 -2.14
C ASN A 12 -9.40 -14.91 -2.16
N GLN A 13 -9.39 -13.90 -3.05
CA GLN A 13 -10.42 -12.86 -3.18
C GLN A 13 -10.56 -11.93 -1.97
N GLU A 14 -9.68 -12.05 -0.98
CA GLU A 14 -9.61 -11.17 0.18
C GLU A 14 -8.47 -10.17 0.00
N GLU A 15 -8.76 -8.89 0.22
CA GLU A 15 -7.76 -7.84 0.23
C GLU A 15 -7.07 -7.82 1.60
N HIS A 16 -5.76 -8.02 1.65
CA HIS A 16 -5.00 -8.09 2.89
C HIS A 16 -4.29 -6.77 3.20
N VAL A 17 -3.78 -6.10 2.17
CA VAL A 17 -3.01 -4.84 2.29
C VAL A 17 -3.38 -3.88 1.18
N ARG A 18 -3.37 -2.58 1.47
CA ARG A 18 -3.48 -1.50 0.47
C ARG A 18 -2.48 -0.39 0.73
N PHE A 19 -2.07 0.33 -0.30
CA PHE A 19 -1.36 1.60 -0.11
C PHE A 19 -2.36 2.74 0.09
N ASP A 20 -2.22 3.47 1.19
CA ASP A 20 -3.04 4.66 1.49
C ASP A 20 -2.29 5.91 1.02
N SER A 21 -2.71 6.50 -0.10
CA SER A 21 -2.06 7.70 -0.66
C SER A 21 -2.19 8.95 0.23
N ASP A 22 -3.17 9.01 1.13
CA ASP A 22 -3.32 10.15 2.05
C ASP A 22 -2.30 10.06 3.20
N VAL A 23 -1.85 8.85 3.55
CA VAL A 23 -0.85 8.57 4.61
C VAL A 23 0.55 8.35 4.03
N GLY A 24 0.65 7.83 2.81
CA GLY A 24 1.90 7.44 2.16
C GLY A 24 2.49 6.13 2.70
N GLU A 25 1.64 5.18 3.09
CA GLU A 25 2.05 3.90 3.71
C GLU A 25 1.13 2.74 3.32
N TYR A 26 1.64 1.51 3.43
CA TYR A 26 0.85 0.29 3.32
C TYR A 26 0.06 0.06 4.61
N ARG A 27 -1.25 -0.15 4.47
CA ARG A 27 -2.19 -0.42 5.56
C ARG A 27 -2.77 -1.82 5.40
N ALA A 28 -2.71 -2.59 6.47
CA ALA A 28 -3.41 -3.85 6.57
C ALA A 28 -4.93 -3.60 6.55
N VAL A 29 -5.64 -4.34 5.71
CA VAL A 29 -7.10 -4.34 5.61
C VAL A 29 -7.70 -5.40 6.54
N THR A 30 -6.94 -6.46 6.78
CA THR A 30 -7.26 -7.53 7.74
C THR A 30 -6.11 -7.71 8.72
N GLU A 31 -6.37 -8.38 9.85
CA GLU A 31 -5.33 -8.66 10.85
C GLU A 31 -4.18 -9.50 10.26
N LEU A 32 -4.46 -10.36 9.28
CA LEU A 32 -3.48 -11.21 8.61
C LEU A 32 -2.53 -10.41 7.71
N GLY A 33 -2.98 -9.26 7.17
CA GLY A 33 -2.14 -8.38 6.35
C GLY A 33 -1.20 -7.48 7.16
N ARG A 34 -1.25 -7.51 8.50
CA ARG A 34 -0.33 -6.73 9.35
C ARG A 34 1.15 -7.04 9.12
N PRO A 35 1.61 -8.31 9.14
CA PRO A 35 3.00 -8.64 8.83
C PRO A 35 3.42 -8.16 7.45
N ASP A 36 2.56 -8.26 6.45
CA ASP A 36 2.85 -7.78 5.10
C ASP A 36 2.94 -6.26 5.06
N ALA A 37 2.00 -5.52 5.66
CA ALA A 37 2.08 -4.07 5.74
C ALA A 37 3.35 -3.59 6.46
N GLU A 38 3.74 -4.23 7.56
CA GLU A 38 5.00 -3.94 8.27
C GLU A 38 6.23 -4.23 7.40
N TYR A 39 6.24 -5.38 6.71
CA TYR A 39 7.32 -5.75 5.80
C TYR A 39 7.49 -4.71 4.69
N TRP A 40 6.41 -4.34 4.00
CA TRP A 40 6.45 -3.41 2.88
C TRP A 40 6.82 -1.99 3.34
N ASN A 41 6.33 -1.54 4.49
CA ASN A 41 6.73 -0.25 5.07
C ASN A 41 8.19 -0.24 5.56
N SER A 42 8.77 -1.39 5.87
CA SER A 42 10.20 -1.49 6.23
C SER A 42 11.13 -1.45 5.00
N GLN A 43 10.60 -1.74 3.80
CA GLN A 43 11.36 -1.74 2.55
C GLN A 43 11.37 -0.34 1.92
N LYS A 44 12.39 0.45 2.29
CA LYS A 44 12.51 1.86 1.90
C LYS A 44 12.32 2.12 0.41
N GLU A 45 12.96 1.34 -0.46
CA GLU A 45 12.87 1.54 -1.91
C GLU A 45 11.42 1.36 -2.41
N ILE A 46 10.74 0.30 -1.96
CA ILE A 46 9.35 0.02 -2.33
C ILE A 46 8.38 1.10 -1.82
N LEU A 47 8.59 1.55 -0.58
CA LEU A 47 7.75 2.59 0.02
C LEU A 47 7.91 3.93 -0.70
N GLU A 48 9.14 4.32 -1.04
CA GLU A 48 9.41 5.55 -1.77
C GLU A 48 8.91 5.48 -3.22
N ASP A 49 9.05 4.34 -3.90
CA ASP A 49 8.49 4.16 -5.24
C ASP A 49 6.96 4.31 -5.25
N ALA A 50 6.27 3.75 -4.25
CA ALA A 50 4.82 3.91 -4.12
C ALA A 50 4.40 5.36 -3.83
N ARG A 51 5.19 6.09 -3.02
CA ARG A 51 4.97 7.52 -2.76
C ARG A 51 5.17 8.34 -4.02
N ALA A 52 6.26 8.11 -4.76
CA ALA A 52 6.54 8.79 -6.02
C ALA A 52 5.46 8.51 -7.08
N ALA A 53 4.91 7.29 -7.11
CA ALA A 53 3.82 6.95 -8.01
C ALA A 53 2.58 7.83 -7.78
N VAL A 54 2.25 8.18 -6.54
CA VAL A 54 1.13 9.11 -6.23
C VAL A 54 1.31 10.46 -6.93
N ASP A 55 2.53 10.98 -6.97
CA ASP A 55 2.82 12.30 -7.54
C ASP A 55 2.79 12.33 -9.07
N THR A 56 2.73 11.16 -9.73
CA THR A 56 2.79 11.03 -11.19
C THR A 56 1.43 10.86 -11.88
N TYR A 57 0.35 10.67 -11.13
CA TYR A 57 -1.00 10.43 -11.67
C TYR A 57 -2.04 11.43 -11.15
#